data_AF-A0A353C450-F1
#
_entry.id   AF-A0A353C450-F1
#
_cell.length_a   1.000
_cell.length_b   1.000
_cell.length_c   1.000
_cell.angle_alpha   90.00
_cell.angle_beta   90.00
_cell.angle_gamma   90.00
#
_symmetry.space_group_name_H-M   'P 1'
#
loop_
_entity.id
_entity.type
_entity.pdbx_description
1 polymer ?
#
loop_
_entity_poly.entity_id
_entity_poly.type
_entity_poly.pdbx_seq_one_letter_code
_entity_poly.pdbx_strand_id
1 'polypeptide(L)'
;MEGNEEITLAPFASKSGQTRGRSFAENEDAYRSCFQRDRDRIMYTTAFKNLQFKTQVFMVHEGDYYRTRLTHTLEVMQHARTFARVLQVNEDLVEAISLAHDLGHTPFGHAGEEILNLMLKDFGGFDHNLHSLRVVDYLEERYPAFPGLNLTFETREGLARHLTKYDNPKIPSEFQITPQPSLEAQIVNISDALAFAAHDLDDALKVGLVSWDDVTGLEIPLIKQIEDEIAAEQKNTAKYPLQMKIYRLIRHLIYHFNEDCILYSGQNLSQMNPASVNDVKGYAQPIVGL
;
A
#
# COMPACT_ATOMS: atom_id res chain seq x y z
N MET A 1 -16.47 19.91 0.13
CA MET A 1 -15.81 18.70 0.63
C MET A 1 -14.75 19.05 1.66
N GLU A 2 -13.86 19.99 1.36
CA GLU A 2 -12.82 20.49 2.28
C GLU A 2 -13.36 20.92 3.66
N GLY A 3 -14.46 21.66 3.71
CA GLY A 3 -15.08 22.03 4.99
C GLY A 3 -15.55 20.84 5.85
N ASN A 4 -15.86 19.69 5.23
CA ASN A 4 -16.17 18.47 5.98
C ASN A 4 -14.88 17.79 6.48
N GLU A 5 -13.79 17.83 5.71
CA GLU A 5 -12.49 17.29 6.14
C GLU A 5 -11.99 17.99 7.40
N GLU A 6 -12.18 19.32 7.51
CA GLU A 6 -11.79 20.09 8.70
C GLU A 6 -12.53 19.66 9.98
N ILE A 7 -13.74 19.11 9.85
CA ILE A 7 -14.58 18.69 10.98
C ILE A 7 -14.36 17.20 11.30
N THR A 8 -14.13 16.37 10.28
CA THR A 8 -14.18 14.91 10.40
C THR A 8 -12.82 14.25 10.49
N LEU A 9 -11.77 14.85 9.91
CA LEU A 9 -10.42 14.31 9.96
C LEU A 9 -9.70 14.80 11.22
N ALA A 10 -8.78 13.96 11.70
CA ALA A 10 -7.92 14.30 12.80
C ALA A 10 -7.04 15.52 12.47
N PRO A 11 -6.59 16.31 13.47
CA PRO A 11 -5.75 17.48 13.24
C PRO A 11 -4.45 17.18 12.49
N PHE A 12 -3.93 15.96 12.66
CA PHE A 12 -2.72 15.47 12.04
C PHE A 12 -2.90 14.84 10.66
N ALA A 13 -4.13 14.76 10.15
CA ALA A 13 -4.44 14.22 8.83
C ALA A 13 -4.12 15.22 7.71
N SER A 14 -3.71 14.72 6.55
CA SER A 14 -3.49 15.54 5.35
C SER A 14 -4.83 16.01 4.79
N LYS A 15 -5.07 17.32 4.78
CA LYS A 15 -6.32 17.90 4.27
C LYS A 15 -6.15 18.40 2.85
N SER A 16 -7.14 18.16 2.01
CA SER A 16 -7.07 18.50 0.58
C SER A 16 -6.96 20.01 0.35
N GLY A 17 -7.64 20.82 1.17
CA GLY A 17 -7.55 22.29 1.13
C GLY A 17 -6.22 22.86 1.64
N GLN A 18 -5.33 22.02 2.18
CA GLN A 18 -4.00 22.39 2.67
C GLN A 18 -2.87 21.81 1.81
N THR A 19 -3.20 21.29 0.62
CA THR A 19 -2.25 20.71 -0.32
C THR A 19 -1.16 21.72 -0.73
N ARG A 20 0.06 21.23 -0.95
CA ARG A 20 1.13 22.00 -1.64
C ARG A 20 0.86 22.15 -3.14
N GLY A 21 -0.19 21.51 -3.65
CA GLY A 21 -0.68 21.65 -5.01
C GLY A 21 0.02 20.72 -5.99
N ARG A 22 -0.08 21.10 -7.26
CA ARG A 22 0.41 20.36 -8.43
C ARG A 22 1.55 21.12 -9.10
N SER A 23 2.38 20.43 -9.88
CA SER A 23 3.51 21.05 -10.59
C SER A 23 3.05 21.99 -11.71
N PHE A 24 1.95 21.67 -12.38
CA PHE A 24 1.33 22.51 -13.40
C PHE A 24 0.01 23.09 -12.88
N ALA A 25 -0.19 24.39 -13.08
CA ALA A 25 -1.40 25.08 -12.65
C ALA A 25 -2.63 24.53 -13.38
N GLU A 26 -3.66 24.19 -12.62
CA GLU A 26 -4.95 23.71 -13.11
C GLU A 26 -6.07 24.33 -12.27
N ASN A 27 -7.23 24.53 -12.88
CA ASN A 27 -8.42 24.93 -12.12
C ASN A 27 -8.84 23.80 -11.17
N GLU A 28 -9.32 24.18 -9.99
CA GLU A 28 -9.94 23.26 -9.05
C GLU A 28 -11.25 22.69 -9.61
N ASP A 29 -11.64 21.52 -9.13
CA ASP A 29 -12.88 20.87 -9.52
C ASP A 29 -13.98 21.25 -8.52
N ALA A 30 -15.17 21.58 -9.02
CA ALA A 30 -16.26 22.07 -8.17
C ALA A 30 -16.83 20.99 -7.24
N TYR A 31 -16.60 19.71 -7.54
CA TYR A 31 -17.23 18.59 -6.86
C TYR A 31 -16.27 17.63 -6.21
N ARG A 32 -15.02 17.52 -6.69
CA ARG A 32 -14.03 16.56 -6.19
C ARG A 32 -12.85 17.25 -5.52
N SER A 33 -12.40 16.68 -4.40
CA SER A 33 -11.14 17.11 -3.77
C SER A 33 -9.93 16.84 -4.67
N CYS A 34 -8.80 17.49 -4.38
CA CYS A 34 -7.57 17.28 -5.15
C CYS A 34 -7.09 15.82 -5.09
N PHE A 35 -7.27 15.12 -3.97
CA PHE A 35 -6.89 13.71 -3.81
C PHE A 35 -7.85 12.75 -4.52
N GLN A 36 -9.15 13.06 -4.55
CA GLN A 36 -10.11 12.29 -5.38
C GLN A 36 -9.78 12.39 -6.86
N ARG A 37 -9.37 13.57 -7.33
CA ARG A 37 -8.90 13.74 -8.70
C ARG A 37 -7.65 12.93 -8.98
N ASP A 38 -6.73 12.83 -8.03
CA ASP A 38 -5.52 12.01 -8.20
C ASP A 38 -5.87 10.54 -8.33
N ARG A 39 -6.69 10.01 -7.42
CA ARG A 39 -7.24 8.65 -7.50
C ARG A 39 -7.86 8.39 -8.87
N ASP A 40 -8.75 9.26 -9.32
CA ASP A 40 -9.44 9.10 -10.59
C ASP A 40 -8.46 9.10 -11.76
N ARG A 41 -7.46 10.00 -11.77
CA ARG A 41 -6.40 10.03 -12.79
C ARG A 41 -5.65 8.71 -12.87
N ILE A 42 -5.26 8.16 -11.71
CA ILE A 42 -4.50 6.91 -11.60
C ILE A 42 -5.30 5.73 -12.17
N MET A 43 -6.57 5.60 -11.79
CA MET A 43 -7.42 4.47 -12.21
C MET A 43 -7.56 4.35 -13.75
N TYR A 44 -7.51 5.47 -14.47
CA TYR A 44 -7.67 5.48 -15.93
C TYR A 44 -6.37 5.32 -16.72
N THR A 45 -5.21 5.21 -16.05
CA THR A 45 -3.90 5.05 -16.69
C THR A 45 -3.76 3.71 -17.43
N THR A 46 -2.81 3.67 -18.39
CA THR A 46 -2.42 2.42 -19.02
C THR A 46 -1.62 1.58 -18.04
N ALA A 47 -0.74 2.21 -17.25
CA ALA A 47 0.05 1.55 -16.23
C ALA A 47 -0.81 0.79 -15.20
N PHE A 48 -1.87 1.40 -14.69
CA PHE A 48 -2.78 0.75 -13.73
C PHE A 48 -3.51 -0.43 -14.37
N LYS A 49 -4.04 -0.26 -15.59
CA LYS A 49 -4.66 -1.36 -16.34
C LYS A 49 -3.68 -2.51 -16.60
N ASN A 50 -2.41 -2.22 -16.82
CA ASN A 50 -1.39 -3.25 -17.06
C ASN A 50 -1.06 -4.06 -15.80
N LEU A 51 -1.41 -3.59 -14.59
CA LEU A 51 -1.24 -4.37 -13.36
C LEU A 51 -2.03 -5.69 -13.40
N GLN A 52 -3.13 -5.76 -14.17
CA GLN A 52 -3.90 -7.00 -14.35
C GLN A 52 -3.11 -8.08 -15.10
N PHE A 53 -2.06 -7.71 -15.83
CA PHE A 53 -1.22 -8.63 -16.62
C PHE A 53 0.17 -8.81 -16.02
N LYS A 54 0.46 -8.21 -14.86
CA LYS A 54 1.72 -8.38 -14.14
C LYS A 54 1.51 -9.31 -12.95
N THR A 55 2.32 -10.34 -12.86
CA THR A 55 2.38 -11.22 -11.70
C THR A 55 2.99 -10.49 -10.51
N GLN A 56 2.53 -10.87 -9.31
CA GLN A 56 3.17 -10.44 -8.07
C GLN A 56 4.42 -11.29 -7.79
N VAL A 57 4.24 -12.57 -7.43
CA VAL A 57 5.34 -13.49 -7.09
C VAL A 57 5.43 -14.71 -8.02
N PHE A 58 4.30 -15.35 -8.37
CA PHE A 58 4.29 -16.60 -9.16
C PHE A 58 4.03 -16.36 -10.66
N MET A 59 4.75 -17.08 -11.55
CA MET A 59 4.58 -16.96 -13.02
C MET A 59 3.28 -17.62 -13.52
N VAL A 60 2.58 -16.96 -14.45
CA VAL A 60 1.24 -17.29 -15.00
C VAL A 60 1.19 -18.53 -15.92
N HIS A 61 1.93 -19.60 -15.65
CA HIS A 61 1.98 -20.71 -16.61
C HIS A 61 1.22 -21.98 -16.21
N GLU A 62 0.73 -22.15 -14.98
CA GLU A 62 0.02 -23.39 -14.59
C GLU A 62 -1.12 -23.19 -13.57
N GLY A 63 -2.22 -22.48 -13.93
CA GLY A 63 -3.43 -22.42 -13.09
C GLY A 63 -4.25 -21.13 -13.17
N ASP A 64 -5.57 -21.24 -12.95
CA ASP A 64 -6.56 -20.16 -13.14
C ASP A 64 -6.66 -19.15 -11.97
N TYR A 65 -5.83 -19.25 -10.93
CA TYR A 65 -6.04 -18.54 -9.65
C TYR A 65 -4.82 -17.76 -9.11
N TYR A 66 -3.92 -17.27 -9.97
CA TYR A 66 -2.77 -16.48 -9.50
C TYR A 66 -3.13 -15.02 -9.25
N ARG A 67 -2.66 -14.47 -8.13
CA ARG A 67 -2.74 -13.04 -7.86
C ARG A 67 -1.92 -12.25 -8.88
N THR A 68 -2.52 -11.15 -9.33
CA THR A 68 -1.89 -10.14 -10.15
C THR A 68 -1.49 -8.96 -9.27
N ARG A 69 -0.64 -8.07 -9.76
CA ARG A 69 -0.37 -6.82 -9.07
C ARG A 69 -1.63 -5.97 -8.88
N LEU A 70 -2.61 -6.11 -9.77
CA LEU A 70 -3.89 -5.44 -9.60
C LEU A 70 -4.64 -5.96 -8.36
N THR A 71 -4.73 -7.28 -8.18
CA THR A 71 -5.40 -7.85 -6.99
C THR A 71 -4.66 -7.48 -5.72
N HIS A 72 -3.32 -7.53 -5.73
CA HIS A 72 -2.48 -7.04 -4.63
C HIS A 72 -2.80 -5.59 -4.28
N THR A 73 -2.75 -4.71 -5.27
CA THR A 73 -3.02 -3.27 -5.12
C THR A 73 -4.41 -3.01 -4.50
N LEU A 74 -5.42 -3.79 -4.91
CA LEU A 74 -6.77 -3.67 -4.34
C LEU A 74 -6.84 -4.14 -2.89
N GLU A 75 -6.09 -5.17 -2.51
CA GLU A 75 -6.02 -5.64 -1.13
C GLU A 75 -5.23 -4.66 -0.25
N VAL A 76 -4.08 -4.14 -0.71
CA VAL A 76 -3.35 -3.04 -0.05
C VAL A 76 -4.28 -1.86 0.23
N MET A 77 -5.01 -1.42 -0.80
CA MET A 77 -5.99 -0.34 -0.66
C MET A 77 -7.09 -0.66 0.36
N GLN A 78 -7.53 -1.91 0.48
CA GLN A 78 -8.52 -2.33 1.47
C GLN A 78 -8.00 -2.16 2.90
N HIS A 79 -6.79 -2.65 3.17
CA HIS A 79 -6.13 -2.51 4.47
C HIS A 79 -5.95 -1.03 4.81
N ALA A 80 -5.39 -0.28 3.86
CA ALA A 80 -5.05 1.11 4.02
C ALA A 80 -6.29 1.97 4.30
N ARG A 81 -7.40 1.75 3.59
CA ARG A 81 -8.68 2.44 3.85
C ARG A 81 -9.28 2.09 5.20
N THR A 82 -9.11 0.85 5.67
CA THR A 82 -9.54 0.45 7.02
C THR A 82 -8.78 1.24 8.08
N PHE A 83 -7.45 1.32 7.95
CA PHE A 83 -6.62 2.12 8.85
C PHE A 83 -6.95 3.61 8.78
N ALA A 84 -7.14 4.15 7.57
CA ALA A 84 -7.47 5.55 7.37
C ALA A 84 -8.74 5.97 8.13
N ARG A 85 -9.79 5.15 8.06
CA ARG A 85 -11.06 5.43 8.76
C ARG A 85 -10.92 5.34 10.27
N VAL A 86 -10.22 4.32 10.77
CA VAL A 86 -10.05 4.12 12.22
C VAL A 86 -9.18 5.21 12.83
N LEU A 87 -8.12 5.62 12.14
CA LEU A 87 -7.20 6.68 12.56
C LEU A 87 -7.67 8.08 12.15
N GLN A 88 -8.83 8.18 11.49
CA GLN A 88 -9.46 9.42 11.03
C GLN A 88 -8.56 10.30 10.15
N VAL A 89 -7.79 9.67 9.26
CA VAL A 89 -6.96 10.35 8.26
C VAL A 89 -7.58 10.32 6.87
N ASN A 90 -6.96 10.99 5.90
CA ASN A 90 -7.58 11.21 4.59
C ASN A 90 -7.62 9.93 3.74
N GLU A 91 -8.81 9.33 3.66
CA GLU A 91 -9.06 8.10 2.93
C GLU A 91 -8.80 8.23 1.43
N ASP A 92 -9.13 9.38 0.82
CA ASP A 92 -8.92 9.60 -0.62
C ASP A 92 -7.42 9.70 -0.97
N LEU A 93 -6.60 10.28 -0.09
CA LEU A 93 -5.15 10.32 -0.27
C LEU A 93 -4.53 8.92 -0.13
N VAL A 94 -4.94 8.17 0.89
CA VAL A 94 -4.51 6.77 1.09
C VAL A 94 -4.87 5.92 -0.12
N GLU A 95 -6.09 6.07 -0.65
CA GLU A 95 -6.55 5.36 -1.83
C GLU A 95 -5.72 5.72 -3.08
N ALA A 96 -5.46 7.01 -3.31
CA ALA A 96 -4.62 7.45 -4.42
C ALA A 96 -3.19 6.89 -4.35
N ILE A 97 -2.53 6.96 -3.19
CA ILE A 97 -1.17 6.41 -3.01
C ILE A 97 -1.20 4.89 -3.22
N SER A 98 -2.16 4.19 -2.62
CA SER A 98 -2.30 2.72 -2.75
C SER A 98 -2.48 2.30 -4.20
N LEU A 99 -3.31 2.98 -5.00
CA LEU A 99 -3.51 2.61 -6.40
C LEU A 99 -2.28 2.86 -7.29
N ALA A 100 -1.38 3.74 -6.86
CA ALA A 100 -0.23 4.16 -7.66
C ALA A 100 1.12 3.55 -7.22
N HIS A 101 1.24 2.98 -6.01
CA HIS A 101 2.52 2.50 -5.47
C HIS A 101 3.22 1.52 -6.42
N ASP A 102 2.43 0.65 -7.06
CA ASP A 102 2.90 -0.49 -7.83
C ASP A 102 3.00 -0.25 -9.35
N LEU A 103 2.70 0.96 -9.85
CA LEU A 103 2.63 1.25 -11.30
C LEU A 103 3.95 0.99 -12.03
N GLY A 104 5.06 1.28 -11.35
CA GLY A 104 6.42 1.22 -11.84
C GLY A 104 7.03 -0.17 -11.88
N HIS A 105 6.35 -1.19 -11.35
CA HIS A 105 6.92 -2.52 -11.34
C HIS A 105 7.14 -3.09 -12.73
N THR A 106 8.26 -3.78 -12.87
CA THR A 106 8.67 -4.43 -14.10
C THR A 106 7.84 -5.70 -14.34
N PRO A 107 7.80 -6.21 -15.58
CA PRO A 107 7.44 -7.60 -15.81
C PRO A 107 8.29 -8.53 -14.92
N PHE A 108 7.73 -9.69 -14.54
CA PHE A 108 8.41 -10.70 -13.70
C PHE A 108 8.80 -10.25 -12.29
N GLY A 109 8.16 -9.21 -11.75
CA GLY A 109 8.35 -8.77 -10.37
C GLY A 109 9.79 -8.42 -10.03
N HIS A 110 10.26 -8.80 -8.84
CA HIS A 110 11.59 -8.45 -8.34
C HIS A 110 12.73 -8.96 -9.24
N ALA A 111 12.57 -10.13 -9.87
CA ALA A 111 13.59 -10.63 -10.80
C ALA A 111 13.79 -9.70 -12.01
N GLY A 112 12.70 -9.12 -12.52
CA GLY A 112 12.78 -8.13 -13.61
C GLY A 112 13.45 -6.83 -13.15
N GLU A 113 13.15 -6.40 -11.93
CA GLU A 113 13.73 -5.20 -11.33
C GLU A 113 15.23 -5.37 -11.07
N GLU A 114 15.66 -6.49 -10.50
CA GLU A 114 17.08 -6.80 -10.26
C GLU A 114 17.90 -6.76 -11.56
N ILE A 115 17.39 -7.42 -12.62
CA ILE A 115 18.05 -7.44 -13.93
C ILE A 115 18.09 -6.04 -14.54
N LEU A 116 16.99 -5.28 -14.50
CA LEU A 116 16.98 -3.91 -15.03
C LEU A 116 17.90 -2.98 -14.25
N ASN A 117 17.98 -3.12 -12.92
CA ASN A 117 18.87 -2.34 -12.09
C ASN A 117 20.34 -2.65 -12.43
N LEU A 118 20.68 -3.92 -12.65
CA LEU A 118 22.01 -4.34 -13.09
C LEU A 118 22.34 -3.76 -14.48
N MET A 119 21.43 -3.86 -15.44
CA MET A 119 21.62 -3.36 -16.81
C MET A 119 21.73 -1.84 -16.88
N LEU A 120 21.05 -1.12 -15.98
CA LEU A 120 21.01 0.33 -15.94
C LEU A 120 21.97 0.92 -14.90
N LYS A 121 22.89 0.12 -14.34
CA LYS A 121 23.82 0.57 -13.29
C LYS A 121 24.62 1.82 -13.69
N ASP A 122 25.12 1.86 -14.93
CA ASP A 122 25.88 3.01 -15.46
C ASP A 122 24.99 4.22 -15.80
N PHE A 123 23.67 4.06 -15.73
CA PHE A 123 22.64 5.08 -15.97
C PHE A 123 21.88 5.48 -14.68
N GLY A 124 22.37 5.06 -13.51
CA GLY A 124 21.77 5.40 -12.20
C GLY A 124 20.97 4.28 -11.55
N GLY A 125 20.83 3.13 -12.21
CA GLY A 125 20.08 1.97 -11.74
C GLY A 125 18.59 2.01 -12.09
N PHE A 126 17.85 1.05 -11.54
CA PHE A 126 16.40 0.96 -11.63
C PHE A 126 15.82 0.67 -10.25
N ASP A 127 14.68 1.30 -9.97
CA ASP A 127 13.92 1.15 -8.74
C ASP A 127 12.43 1.35 -9.10
N HIS A 128 11.59 0.38 -8.75
CA HIS A 128 10.18 0.42 -9.15
C HIS A 128 9.42 1.59 -8.51
N ASN A 129 9.74 2.02 -7.29
CA ASN A 129 9.07 3.15 -6.62
C ASN A 129 9.38 4.46 -7.35
N LEU A 130 10.65 4.67 -7.70
CA LEU A 130 11.05 5.80 -8.54
C LEU A 130 10.45 5.69 -9.95
N HIS A 131 10.26 4.48 -10.46
CA HIS A 131 9.58 4.27 -11.73
C HIS A 131 8.08 4.55 -11.65
N SER A 132 7.39 4.25 -10.54
CA SER A 132 5.99 4.61 -10.29
C SER A 132 5.83 6.12 -10.33
N LEU A 133 6.73 6.85 -9.68
CA LEU A 133 6.78 8.32 -9.77
C LEU A 133 7.02 8.78 -11.20
N ARG A 134 7.97 8.17 -11.92
CA ARG A 134 8.24 8.49 -13.33
C ARG A 134 7.02 8.25 -14.24
N VAL A 135 6.24 7.21 -13.98
CA VAL A 135 5.00 6.92 -14.72
C VAL A 135 4.01 8.08 -14.58
N VAL A 136 3.75 8.51 -13.34
CA VAL A 136 2.76 9.55 -13.06
C VAL A 136 3.24 10.96 -13.38
N ASP A 137 4.55 11.20 -13.42
CA ASP A 137 5.12 12.53 -13.71
C ASP A 137 5.42 12.73 -15.19
N TYR A 138 5.74 11.65 -15.94
CA TYR A 138 6.29 11.77 -17.29
C TYR A 138 5.72 10.82 -18.33
N LEU A 139 5.48 9.54 -18.01
CA LEU A 139 5.24 8.51 -19.05
C LEU A 139 3.79 8.39 -19.49
N GLU A 140 2.82 8.66 -18.62
CA GLU A 140 1.41 8.69 -19.02
C GLU A 140 1.10 9.97 -19.81
N GLU A 141 0.72 9.83 -21.07
CA GLU A 141 0.33 10.95 -21.94
C GLU A 141 -1.19 11.03 -22.03
N ARG A 142 -1.81 11.68 -21.03
CA ARG A 142 -3.28 11.81 -20.93
C ARG A 142 -3.80 13.23 -21.10
N TYR A 143 -2.91 14.21 -20.99
CA TYR A 143 -3.25 15.63 -20.97
C TYR A 143 -2.38 16.38 -21.98
N PRO A 144 -2.96 17.28 -22.81
CA PRO A 144 -2.19 17.99 -23.83
C PRO A 144 -1.29 19.09 -23.25
N ALA A 145 -1.56 19.54 -22.03
CA ALA A 145 -0.90 20.71 -21.44
C ALA A 145 0.36 20.38 -20.63
N PHE A 146 0.54 19.12 -20.21
CA PHE A 146 1.64 18.70 -19.35
C PHE A 146 1.90 17.20 -19.50
N PRO A 147 3.13 16.73 -19.24
CA PRO A 147 3.42 15.31 -19.19
C PRO A 147 2.84 14.66 -17.91
N GLY A 148 2.64 13.35 -17.96
CA GLY A 148 2.12 12.61 -16.82
C GLY A 148 0.68 12.96 -16.47
N LEU A 149 0.39 12.85 -15.17
CA LEU A 149 -0.92 13.03 -14.57
C LEU A 149 -1.00 14.30 -13.72
N ASN A 150 0.13 15.00 -13.53
CA ASN A 150 0.22 16.20 -12.70
C ASN A 150 -0.44 16.01 -11.32
N LEU A 151 -0.11 14.92 -10.63
CA LEU A 151 -0.68 14.58 -9.31
C LEU A 151 -0.28 15.62 -8.23
N THR A 152 -1.00 15.63 -7.12
CA THR A 152 -0.67 16.47 -5.96
C THR A 152 0.68 16.08 -5.36
N PHE A 153 1.34 17.04 -4.71
CA PHE A 153 2.59 16.80 -3.99
C PHE A 153 2.45 15.66 -2.99
N GLU A 154 1.34 15.58 -2.26
CA GLU A 154 1.13 14.59 -1.20
C GLU A 154 1.05 13.17 -1.76
N THR A 155 0.34 12.97 -2.87
CA THR A 155 0.31 11.66 -3.54
C THR A 155 1.70 11.30 -4.08
N ARG A 156 2.40 12.23 -4.73
CA ARG A 156 3.76 12.01 -5.24
C ARG A 156 4.76 11.70 -4.12
N GLU A 157 4.66 12.40 -2.99
CA GLU A 157 5.48 12.16 -1.79
C GLU A 157 5.23 10.76 -1.24
N GLY A 158 3.97 10.32 -1.17
CA GLY A 158 3.62 8.95 -0.78
C GLY A 158 4.29 7.90 -1.65
N LEU A 159 4.30 8.09 -2.97
CA LEU A 159 4.98 7.19 -3.91
C LEU A 159 6.50 7.21 -3.77
N ALA A 160 7.10 8.41 -3.70
CA ALA A 160 8.55 8.55 -3.64
C ALA A 160 9.14 8.06 -2.31
N ARG A 161 8.34 8.06 -1.24
CA ARG A 161 8.72 7.65 0.12
C ARG A 161 8.09 6.33 0.52
N HIS A 162 7.57 5.56 -0.44
CA HIS A 162 7.18 4.17 -0.23
C HIS A 162 8.44 3.38 0.09
N LEU A 163 8.50 2.90 1.33
CA LEU A 163 9.66 2.22 1.91
C LEU A 163 9.16 0.93 2.53
N THR A 164 9.69 -0.19 2.08
CA THR A 164 9.45 -1.50 2.68
C THR A 164 10.75 -2.03 3.29
N LYS A 165 10.70 -3.17 3.98
CA LYS A 165 11.92 -3.84 4.44
C LYS A 165 12.86 -4.22 3.28
N TYR A 166 12.29 -4.42 2.09
CA TYR A 166 13.00 -4.89 0.90
C TYR A 166 13.37 -3.72 -0.03
N ASP A 167 12.68 -2.59 0.07
CA ASP A 167 12.81 -1.45 -0.85
C ASP A 167 13.24 -0.18 -0.11
N ASN A 168 14.39 0.37 -0.53
CA ASN A 168 14.94 1.61 0.01
C ASN A 168 15.35 2.57 -1.13
N PRO A 169 14.37 3.18 -1.83
CA PRO A 169 14.63 4.07 -2.95
C PRO A 169 15.49 5.26 -2.57
N LYS A 170 16.25 5.75 -3.55
CA LYS A 170 16.90 7.07 -3.45
C LYS A 170 15.85 8.16 -3.64
N ILE A 171 15.18 8.50 -2.54
CA ILE A 171 14.09 9.49 -2.50
C ILE A 171 14.56 10.81 -3.17
N PRO A 172 13.80 11.43 -4.09
CA PRO A 172 14.14 12.74 -4.62
C PRO A 172 14.19 13.82 -3.52
N SER A 173 15.10 14.79 -3.64
CA SER A 173 15.32 15.81 -2.59
C SER A 173 14.08 16.64 -2.27
N GLU A 174 13.16 16.82 -3.23
CA GLU A 174 11.89 17.52 -3.02
C GLU A 174 10.96 16.81 -2.02
N PHE A 175 11.16 15.51 -1.78
CA PHE A 175 10.39 14.71 -0.82
C PHE A 175 11.18 14.42 0.47
N GLN A 176 12.45 14.82 0.56
CA GLN A 176 13.28 14.66 1.77
C GLN A 176 13.25 15.88 2.70
N ILE A 177 12.24 16.74 2.59
CA ILE A 177 12.16 17.99 3.35
C ILE A 177 11.91 17.72 4.84
N THR A 178 11.27 16.59 5.16
CA THR A 178 10.91 16.20 6.53
C THR A 178 11.38 14.78 6.86
N PRO A 179 11.72 14.48 8.13
CA PRO A 179 12.14 13.15 8.55
C PRO A 179 11.18 12.03 8.18
N GLN A 180 9.87 12.26 8.30
CA GLN A 180 8.82 11.29 8.00
C GLN A 180 7.85 11.82 6.93
N PRO A 181 7.20 10.93 6.15
CA PRO A 181 6.10 11.30 5.28
C PRO A 181 4.82 11.50 6.10
N SER A 182 3.71 11.85 5.42
CA SER A 182 2.40 11.94 6.08
C SER A 182 1.96 10.60 6.69
N LEU A 183 1.00 10.65 7.62
CA LEU A 183 0.45 9.42 8.21
C LEU A 183 -0.18 8.53 7.14
N GLU A 184 -0.82 9.14 6.13
CA GLU A 184 -1.42 8.42 5.00
C GLU A 184 -0.39 7.61 4.20
N ALA A 185 0.81 8.17 3.96
CA ALA A 185 1.87 7.42 3.30
C ALA A 185 2.40 6.27 4.18
N GLN A 186 2.60 6.51 5.48
CA GLN A 186 3.02 5.45 6.41
C GLN A 186 2.00 4.29 6.46
N ILE A 187 0.70 4.61 6.40
CA ILE A 187 -0.39 3.64 6.30
C ILE A 187 -0.26 2.76 5.05
N VAL A 188 0.05 3.34 3.89
CA VAL A 188 0.22 2.53 2.67
C VAL A 188 1.44 1.63 2.77
N ASN A 189 2.56 2.13 3.30
CA ASN A 189 3.78 1.32 3.47
C ASN A 189 3.51 0.06 4.32
N ILE A 190 2.82 0.19 5.46
CA ILE A 190 2.52 -0.98 6.30
C ILE A 190 1.46 -1.88 5.65
N SER A 191 0.48 -1.30 4.95
CA SER A 191 -0.58 -2.06 4.28
C SER A 191 -0.03 -2.96 3.18
N ASP A 192 0.97 -2.47 2.44
CA ASP A 192 1.68 -3.25 1.42
C ASP A 192 2.39 -4.46 2.04
N ALA A 193 3.16 -4.25 3.12
CA ALA A 193 3.83 -5.33 3.84
C ALA A 193 2.86 -6.37 4.42
N LEU A 194 1.71 -5.93 4.95
CA LEU A 194 0.69 -6.82 5.51
C LEU A 194 -0.02 -7.65 4.43
N ALA A 195 -0.39 -7.00 3.33
CA ALA A 195 -0.99 -7.69 2.18
C ALA A 195 -0.02 -8.70 1.59
N PHE A 196 1.25 -8.32 1.39
CA PHE A 196 2.30 -9.21 0.93
C PHE A 196 2.44 -10.45 1.82
N ALA A 197 2.53 -10.26 3.14
CA ALA A 197 2.68 -11.37 4.09
C ALA A 197 1.50 -12.35 4.07
N ALA A 198 0.26 -11.85 4.00
CA ALA A 198 -0.93 -12.71 3.99
C ALA A 198 -1.07 -13.46 2.66
N HIS A 199 -0.83 -12.79 1.54
CA HIS A 199 -1.12 -13.34 0.23
C HIS A 199 -0.06 -14.28 -0.30
N ASP A 200 1.21 -14.02 -0.02
CA ASP A 200 2.28 -14.96 -0.36
C ASP A 200 2.10 -16.28 0.39
N LEU A 201 1.67 -16.21 1.66
CA LEU A 201 1.34 -17.41 2.43
C LEU A 201 0.15 -18.17 1.84
N ASP A 202 -0.92 -17.46 1.46
CA ASP A 202 -2.12 -18.04 0.83
C ASP A 202 -1.77 -18.73 -0.48
N ASP A 203 -1.03 -18.05 -1.35
CA ASP A 203 -0.64 -18.56 -2.66
C ASP A 203 0.32 -19.75 -2.50
N ALA A 204 1.33 -19.67 -1.62
CA ALA A 204 2.27 -20.76 -1.36
C ALA A 204 1.56 -22.03 -0.81
N LEU A 205 0.57 -21.86 0.07
CA LEU A 205 -0.25 -22.96 0.58
C LEU A 205 -1.14 -23.57 -0.51
N LYS A 206 -1.73 -22.75 -1.38
CA LYS A 206 -2.60 -23.21 -2.47
C LYS A 206 -1.86 -23.99 -3.55
N VAL A 207 -0.65 -23.57 -3.89
CA VAL A 207 0.19 -24.28 -4.89
C VAL A 207 0.98 -25.43 -4.28
N GLY A 208 0.93 -25.60 -2.95
CA GLY A 208 1.63 -26.68 -2.24
C GLY A 208 3.15 -26.50 -2.16
N LEU A 209 3.65 -25.26 -2.32
CA LEU A 209 5.05 -24.92 -2.06
C LEU A 209 5.39 -25.04 -0.57
N VAL A 210 4.41 -24.71 0.28
CA VAL A 210 4.44 -24.99 1.72
C VAL A 210 3.17 -25.76 2.08
N SER A 211 3.28 -26.72 2.98
CA SER A 211 2.13 -27.46 3.50
C SER A 211 1.56 -26.79 4.76
N TRP A 212 0.34 -27.19 5.14
CA TRP A 212 -0.25 -26.76 6.41
C TRP A 212 0.67 -27.09 7.59
N ASP A 213 1.24 -28.30 7.59
CA ASP A 213 2.10 -28.76 8.68
C ASP A 213 3.46 -28.03 8.70
N ASP A 214 3.95 -27.56 7.55
CA ASP A 214 5.14 -26.71 7.51
C ASP A 214 4.87 -25.38 8.23
N VAL A 215 3.71 -24.76 7.98
CA VAL A 215 3.35 -23.45 8.56
C VAL A 215 3.09 -23.58 10.06
N THR A 216 2.30 -24.56 10.47
CA THR A 216 1.96 -24.75 11.90
C THR A 216 3.13 -25.32 12.69
N GLY A 217 4.02 -26.07 12.04
CA GLY A 217 5.26 -26.58 12.62
C GLY A 217 6.32 -25.52 12.91
N LEU A 218 6.19 -24.29 12.39
CA LEU A 218 7.12 -23.18 12.72
C LEU A 218 6.94 -22.63 14.14
N GLU A 219 5.89 -23.05 14.87
CA GLU A 219 5.59 -22.61 16.24
C GLU A 219 5.52 -21.09 16.42
N ILE A 220 5.13 -20.35 15.37
CA ILE A 220 4.91 -18.90 15.43
C ILE A 220 3.72 -18.63 16.36
N PRO A 221 3.85 -17.78 17.41
CA PRO A 221 2.79 -17.56 18.39
C PRO A 221 1.44 -17.14 17.77
N LEU A 222 1.48 -16.25 16.78
CA LEU A 222 0.29 -15.80 16.06
C LEU A 222 -0.39 -16.94 15.29
N ILE A 223 0.38 -17.78 14.59
CA ILE A 223 -0.16 -18.93 13.85
C ILE A 223 -0.86 -19.89 14.81
N LYS A 224 -0.24 -20.16 15.97
CA LYS A 224 -0.83 -21.02 17.00
C LYS A 224 -2.15 -20.45 17.55
N GLN A 225 -2.19 -19.15 17.83
CA GLN A 225 -3.44 -18.49 18.23
C GLN A 225 -4.53 -18.65 17.17
N ILE A 226 -4.19 -18.46 15.90
CA ILE A 226 -5.13 -18.63 14.79
C ILE A 226 -5.59 -20.09 14.68
N GLU A 227 -4.73 -21.08 14.90
CA GLU A 227 -5.14 -22.49 14.94
C GLU A 227 -6.18 -22.76 16.02
N ASP A 228 -5.99 -22.20 17.21
CA ASP A 228 -6.94 -22.32 18.33
C ASP A 228 -8.28 -21.64 17.99
N GLU A 229 -8.26 -20.47 17.33
CA GLU A 229 -9.45 -19.76 16.85
C GLU A 229 -10.20 -20.56 15.78
N ILE A 230 -9.50 -21.15 14.81
CA ILE A 230 -10.09 -22.03 13.79
C ILE A 230 -10.73 -23.25 14.44
N ALA A 231 -10.07 -23.86 15.43
CA ALA A 231 -10.59 -25.01 16.15
C ALA A 231 -11.86 -24.64 16.94
N ALA A 232 -11.90 -23.45 17.55
CA ALA A 232 -13.06 -22.95 18.28
C ALA A 232 -14.26 -22.62 17.36
N GLU A 233 -14.02 -22.17 16.12
CA GLU A 233 -15.07 -21.92 15.13
C GLU A 233 -15.75 -23.21 14.64
N GLN A 234 -15.06 -24.34 14.73
CA GLN A 234 -15.53 -25.61 14.20
C GLN A 234 -16.65 -26.21 15.08
N LYS A 235 -17.89 -25.71 14.91
CA LYS A 235 -19.08 -26.15 15.65
C LYS A 235 -19.56 -27.58 15.32
N ASN A 236 -19.09 -28.18 14.22
CA ASN A 236 -19.49 -29.51 13.76
C ASN A 236 -18.35 -30.53 13.90
N THR A 237 -18.70 -31.80 14.12
CA THR A 237 -17.77 -32.94 14.24
C THR A 237 -17.00 -33.28 12.96
N ALA A 238 -17.39 -32.74 11.80
CA ALA A 238 -16.67 -32.92 10.54
C ALA A 238 -15.48 -31.93 10.45
N LYS A 239 -14.25 -32.48 10.35
CA LYS A 239 -13.03 -31.68 10.15
C LYS A 239 -13.16 -30.82 8.89
N TYR A 240 -12.73 -29.56 8.99
CA TYR A 240 -12.66 -28.69 7.82
C TYR A 240 -11.73 -29.28 6.75
N PRO A 241 -12.15 -29.27 5.46
CA PRO A 241 -11.25 -29.51 4.34
C PRO A 241 -10.07 -28.55 4.38
N LEU A 242 -8.90 -28.98 3.90
CA LEU A 242 -7.66 -28.18 3.91
C LEU A 242 -7.87 -26.78 3.31
N GLN A 243 -8.55 -26.70 2.17
CA GLN A 243 -8.84 -25.42 1.51
C GLN A 243 -9.60 -24.45 2.43
N MET A 244 -10.57 -24.96 3.20
CA MET A 244 -11.32 -24.14 4.16
C MET A 244 -10.43 -23.70 5.33
N LYS A 245 -9.52 -24.56 5.80
CA LYS A 245 -8.55 -24.17 6.84
C LYS A 245 -7.64 -23.05 6.36
N ILE A 246 -7.12 -23.14 5.12
CA ILE A 246 -6.29 -22.08 4.52
C ILE A 246 -7.08 -20.77 4.47
N TYR A 247 -8.31 -20.76 3.95
CA TYR A 247 -9.12 -19.54 3.93
C TYR A 247 -9.35 -18.93 5.32
N ARG A 248 -9.54 -19.76 6.34
CA ARG A 248 -9.73 -19.30 7.73
C ARG A 248 -8.43 -18.76 8.32
N LEU A 249 -7.30 -19.43 8.07
CA LEU A 249 -5.97 -18.97 8.47
C LEU A 249 -5.70 -17.57 7.92
N ILE A 250 -5.85 -17.38 6.61
CA ILE A 250 -5.59 -16.09 5.96
C ILE A 250 -6.55 -15.00 6.45
N ARG A 251 -7.82 -15.33 6.64
CA ARG A 251 -8.81 -14.39 7.20
C ARG A 251 -8.43 -13.90 8.59
N HIS A 252 -8.06 -14.82 9.50
CA HIS A 252 -7.67 -14.45 10.86
C HIS A 252 -6.32 -13.75 10.89
N LEU A 253 -5.38 -14.16 10.03
CA LEU A 253 -4.10 -13.48 9.89
C LEU A 253 -4.29 -12.00 9.50
N ILE A 254 -5.12 -11.73 8.48
CA ILE A 254 -5.49 -10.38 8.08
C ILE A 254 -6.18 -9.62 9.21
N TYR A 255 -7.05 -10.28 9.98
CA TYR A 255 -7.71 -9.67 11.14
C TYR A 255 -6.69 -9.21 12.19
N HIS A 256 -5.80 -10.09 12.63
CA HIS A 256 -4.79 -9.79 13.64
C HIS A 256 -3.79 -8.75 13.16
N PHE A 257 -3.32 -8.84 11.92
CA PHE A 257 -2.48 -7.82 11.30
C PHE A 257 -3.12 -6.43 11.34
N ASN A 258 -4.42 -6.35 11.03
CA ASN A 258 -5.13 -5.09 11.07
C ASN A 258 -5.34 -4.59 12.50
N GLU A 259 -5.72 -5.47 13.42
CA GLU A 259 -5.94 -5.14 14.83
C GLU A 259 -4.65 -4.64 15.49
N ASP A 260 -3.55 -5.37 15.33
CA ASP A 260 -2.24 -5.01 15.88
C ASP A 260 -1.76 -3.66 15.33
N CYS A 261 -1.87 -3.44 14.01
CA CYS A 261 -1.46 -2.18 13.39
C CYS A 261 -2.29 -1.01 13.92
N ILE A 262 -3.60 -1.18 14.09
CA ILE A 262 -4.49 -0.15 14.64
C ILE A 262 -4.13 0.15 16.10
N LEU A 263 -3.95 -0.88 16.92
CA LEU A 263 -3.65 -0.73 18.35
C LEU A 263 -2.29 -0.08 18.55
N TYR A 264 -1.26 -0.56 17.86
CA TYR A 264 0.09 0.00 17.92
C TYR A 264 0.12 1.46 17.48
N SER A 265 -0.46 1.75 16.31
CA SER A 265 -0.50 3.12 15.77
C SER A 265 -1.31 4.06 16.66
N GLY A 266 -2.43 3.58 17.22
CA GLY A 266 -3.25 4.33 18.16
C GLY A 266 -2.53 4.65 19.48
N GLN A 267 -1.72 3.71 19.99
CA GLN A 267 -0.86 3.96 21.16
C GLN A 267 0.20 5.01 20.84
N ASN A 268 0.87 4.92 19.68
CA ASN A 268 1.85 5.92 19.25
C ASN A 268 1.23 7.30 19.08
N LEU A 269 0.06 7.40 18.44
CA LEU A 269 -0.68 8.67 18.32
C LEU A 269 -1.03 9.25 19.69
N SER A 270 -1.42 8.41 20.65
CA SER A 270 -1.75 8.86 22.01
C SER A 270 -0.52 9.34 22.78
N GLN A 271 0.64 8.68 22.60
CA GLN A 271 1.89 9.04 23.27
C GLN A 271 2.56 10.27 22.65
N MET A 272 2.59 10.34 21.32
CA MET A 272 3.25 11.41 20.57
C MET A 272 2.35 12.66 20.46
N ASN A 273 1.03 12.47 20.46
CA ASN A 273 -0.01 13.51 20.43
C ASN A 273 0.21 14.61 19.37
N PRO A 274 0.36 14.26 18.08
CA PRO A 274 0.53 15.25 17.01
C PRO A 274 -0.70 16.14 16.87
N ALA A 275 -0.49 17.45 16.77
CA ALA A 275 -1.56 18.43 16.56
C ALA A 275 -1.70 18.85 15.09
N SER A 276 -0.78 18.42 14.23
CA SER A 276 -0.74 18.78 12.81
C SER A 276 0.01 17.75 11.97
N VAL A 277 -0.19 17.81 10.64
CA VAL A 277 0.57 17.01 9.67
C VAL A 277 2.08 17.27 9.80
N ASN A 278 2.47 18.51 10.11
CA ASN A 278 3.87 18.87 10.29
C ASN A 278 4.50 18.21 11.51
N ASP A 279 3.73 18.00 12.58
CA ASP A 279 4.21 17.25 13.75
C ASP A 279 4.50 15.80 13.37
N VAL A 280 3.57 15.14 12.66
CA VAL A 280 3.76 13.77 12.13
C VAL A 280 5.03 13.68 11.30
N LYS A 281 5.18 14.60 10.35
CA LYS A 281 6.34 14.65 9.46
C LYS A 281 7.66 14.97 10.19
N GLY A 282 7.58 15.64 11.35
CA GLY A 282 8.72 16.08 12.14
C GLY A 282 9.29 15.04 13.11
N TYR A 283 8.57 13.95 13.40
CA TYR A 283 9.08 12.91 14.30
C TYR A 283 10.25 12.14 13.69
N ALA A 284 11.13 11.59 14.53
CA ALA A 284 12.26 10.79 14.07
C ALA A 284 11.85 9.39 13.58
N GLN A 285 10.79 8.81 14.15
CA GLN A 285 10.30 7.47 13.86
C GLN A 285 8.88 7.53 13.27
N PRO A 286 8.48 6.56 12.45
CA PRO A 286 7.11 6.47 11.98
C PRO A 286 6.16 6.25 13.16
N ILE A 287 4.94 6.78 13.03
CA ILE A 287 3.86 6.59 14.00
C ILE A 287 3.15 5.26 13.72
N VAL A 288 2.98 4.92 12.44
CA VAL A 288 2.26 3.73 12.00
C VAL A 288 3.22 2.54 11.90
N GLY A 289 2.83 1.41 12.47
CA GLY A 289 3.65 0.19 12.52
C GLY A 289 2.99 -0.97 13.25
N LEU A 290 3.80 -1.97 13.59
CA LEU A 290 3.46 -3.18 14.35
C LEU A 290 4.47 -3.38 15.49
#